data_AF-A0A399Q7K5-F1
#
_entry.id   AF-A0A399Q7K5-F1
#
_cell.length_a   1.000
_cell.length_b   1.000
_cell.length_c   1.000
_cell.angle_alpha   90.00
_cell.angle_beta   90.00
_cell.angle_gamma   90.00
#
_symmetry.space_group_name_H-M   'P 1'
#
loop_
_entity.id
_entity.type
_entity.pdbx_description
1 polymer ?
#
loop_
_entity_poly.entity_id
_entity_poly.type
_entity_poly.pdbx_seq_one_letter_code
_entity_poly.pdbx_strand_id
1 'polypeptide(L)'
;MTGALPEATLRPARADDLPFLEDMLLASMDWRDDGSMTRERMLATPELAHYVSGWPRAGDVGVVAEVDGDPVGAARARLYAEDDRGYGFVAADIPELGMALVPSARGRGLGRAL
;
A
#
# COMPACT_ATOMS: atom_id res chain seq x y z
N MET A 1 12.98 -15.80 -26.72
CA MET A 1 11.72 -15.07 -26.94
C MET A 1 11.50 -14.16 -25.75
N THR A 2 11.84 -12.88 -25.87
CA THR A 2 11.59 -11.88 -24.83
C THR A 2 10.15 -11.41 -25.00
N GLY A 3 9.21 -12.08 -24.33
CA GLY A 3 7.84 -11.57 -24.25
C GLY A 3 7.87 -10.22 -23.53
N ALA A 4 7.12 -9.24 -24.02
CA ALA A 4 6.95 -7.98 -23.30
C ALA A 4 6.49 -8.29 -21.88
N LEU A 5 7.18 -7.73 -20.87
CA LEU A 5 6.68 -7.79 -19.50
C LEU A 5 5.30 -7.12 -19.50
N PRO A 6 4.30 -7.68 -18.79
CA PRO A 6 3.01 -7.01 -18.70
C PRO A 6 3.22 -5.62 -18.15
N GLU A 7 2.56 -4.65 -18.76
CA GLU A 7 2.60 -3.26 -18.35
C GLU A 7 1.44 -3.03 -17.38
N ALA A 8 1.72 -2.44 -16.22
CA ALA A 8 0.66 -2.09 -15.29
C ALA A 8 0.03 -0.76 -15.73
N THR A 9 -1.30 -0.72 -15.76
CA THR A 9 -2.03 0.54 -15.81
C THR A 9 -2.26 1.07 -14.41
N LEU A 10 -2.21 2.38 -14.23
CA LEU A 10 -2.52 3.01 -12.95
C LEU A 10 -3.90 3.62 -12.98
N ARG A 11 -4.63 3.46 -11.87
CA ARG A 11 -5.83 4.23 -11.59
C ARG A 11 -5.78 4.85 -10.19
N PRO A 12 -6.51 5.94 -9.95
CA PRO A 12 -6.68 6.46 -8.59
C PRO A 12 -7.25 5.39 -7.66
N ALA A 13 -6.69 5.31 -6.45
CA ALA A 13 -7.27 4.53 -5.37
C ALA A 13 -8.57 5.21 -4.87
N ARG A 14 -9.57 4.40 -4.56
CA ARG A 14 -10.92 4.81 -4.15
C ARG A 14 -11.22 4.29 -2.75
N ALA A 15 -12.36 4.68 -2.20
CA ALA A 15 -12.81 4.18 -0.89
C ALA A 15 -12.98 2.65 -0.88
N ASP A 16 -13.54 2.10 -1.95
CA ASP A 16 -13.79 0.66 -2.09
C ASP A 16 -12.50 -0.16 -2.24
N ASP A 17 -11.34 0.47 -2.45
CA ASP A 17 -10.04 -0.20 -2.47
C ASP A 17 -9.48 -0.46 -1.06
N LEU A 18 -10.14 -0.01 0.01
CA LEU A 18 -9.67 -0.21 1.38
C LEU A 18 -9.26 -1.67 1.67
N PRO A 19 -10.05 -2.70 1.31
CA PRO A 19 -9.62 -4.08 1.54
C PRO A 19 -8.30 -4.43 0.85
N PHE A 20 -8.09 -3.94 -0.37
CA PHE A 20 -6.86 -4.16 -1.11
C PHE A 20 -5.68 -3.35 -0.55
N LEU A 21 -5.93 -2.13 -0.07
CA LEU A 21 -4.91 -1.31 0.60
C LEU A 21 -4.47 -1.92 1.95
N GLU A 22 -5.39 -2.57 2.68
CA GLU A 22 -5.06 -3.38 3.86
C GLU A 22 -4.14 -4.55 3.49
N ASP A 23 -4.40 -5.22 2.36
CA ASP A 23 -3.54 -6.30 1.86
C ASP A 23 -2.16 -5.78 1.42
N MET A 24 -2.10 -4.58 0.83
CA MET A 24 -0.84 -3.93 0.47
C MET A 24 -0.05 -3.46 1.69
N LEU A 25 -0.73 -2.96 2.73
CA LEU A 25 -0.08 -2.67 4.00
C LEU A 25 0.48 -3.95 4.63
N LEU A 26 -0.29 -5.04 4.64
CA LEU A 26 0.20 -6.34 5.13
C LEU A 26 1.42 -6.78 4.34
N ALA A 27 1.38 -6.66 3.01
CA ALA A 27 2.49 -6.99 2.13
C ALA A 27 3.76 -6.14 2.37
N SER A 28 3.63 -4.93 2.93
CA SER A 28 4.75 -4.09 3.39
C SER A 28 5.26 -4.49 4.78
N MET A 29 4.37 -4.92 5.68
CA MET A 29 4.71 -5.19 7.10
C MET A 29 5.17 -6.63 7.34
N ASP A 30 4.67 -7.58 6.56
CA ASP A 30 5.05 -8.99 6.62
C ASP A 30 6.32 -9.28 5.81
N TRP A 31 7.43 -8.68 6.25
CA TRP A 31 8.74 -8.88 5.63
C TRP A 31 9.39 -10.21 6.04
N ARG A 32 8.89 -10.85 7.11
CA ARG A 32 9.39 -12.15 7.59
C ARG A 32 8.78 -13.32 6.84
N ASP A 33 7.52 -13.20 6.39
CA ASP A 33 6.79 -14.26 5.68
C ASP A 33 6.82 -15.60 6.45
N ASP A 34 6.80 -15.51 7.78
CA ASP A 34 6.83 -16.66 8.71
C ASP A 34 5.46 -16.88 9.39
N GLY A 35 4.43 -16.14 8.96
CA GLY A 35 3.08 -16.19 9.50
C GLY A 35 2.89 -15.41 10.82
N SER A 36 3.93 -14.74 11.34
CA SER A 36 3.83 -13.94 12.56
C SER A 36 2.98 -12.68 12.40
N MET A 37 2.88 -12.15 11.17
CA MET A 37 2.04 -11.01 10.83
C MET A 37 0.85 -11.49 9.99
N THR A 38 -0.37 -11.24 10.49
CA THR A 38 -1.61 -11.53 9.76
C THR A 38 -2.42 -10.25 9.59
N ARG A 39 -3.34 -10.24 8.63
CA ARG A 39 -4.26 -9.11 8.41
C ARG A 39 -5.02 -8.76 9.68
N GLU A 40 -5.55 -9.76 10.38
CA GLU A 40 -6.25 -9.58 11.66
C GLU A 40 -5.35 -8.94 12.71
N ARG A 41 -4.13 -9.46 12.91
CA ARG A 41 -3.18 -8.92 13.88
C ARG A 41 -2.76 -7.48 13.54
N MET A 42 -2.51 -7.21 12.27
CA MET A 42 -2.17 -5.88 11.76
C MET A 42 -3.30 -4.89 12.05
N LEU A 43 -4.55 -5.23 11.74
CA LEU A 43 -5.70 -4.36 11.98
C LEU A 43 -6.05 -4.22 13.47
N ALA A 44 -5.69 -5.20 14.30
CA ALA A 44 -5.85 -5.13 15.75
C ALA A 44 -4.73 -4.33 16.46
N THR A 45 -3.67 -3.96 15.74
CA THR A 45 -2.53 -3.19 16.27
C THR A 45 -2.68 -1.73 15.84
N PRO A 46 -3.08 -0.78 16.72
CA PRO A 46 -3.38 0.60 16.33
C PRO A 46 -2.26 1.29 15.54
N GLU A 47 -1.01 1.05 15.93
CA GLU A 47 0.20 1.59 15.31
C GLU A 47 0.43 1.10 13.87
N LEU A 48 -0.28 0.04 13.45
CA LEU A 48 -0.27 -0.46 12.08
C LEU A 48 -1.59 -0.12 11.38
N ALA A 49 -2.71 -0.32 12.05
CA ALA A 49 -4.04 -0.06 11.49
C ALA A 49 -4.21 1.40 11.05
N HIS A 50 -3.59 2.36 11.74
CA HIS A 50 -3.72 3.78 11.42
C HIS A 50 -3.21 4.16 10.00
N TYR A 51 -2.43 3.29 9.35
CA TYR A 51 -1.93 3.48 7.99
C TYR A 51 -2.99 3.42 6.90
N VAL A 52 -4.13 2.79 7.19
CA VAL A 52 -5.24 2.58 6.25
C VAL A 52 -6.60 2.89 6.88
N SER A 53 -6.67 2.97 8.22
CA SER A 53 -7.89 3.34 8.94
C SER A 53 -8.50 4.65 8.42
N GLY A 54 -9.81 4.64 8.18
CA GLY A 54 -10.55 5.79 7.68
C GLY A 54 -10.21 6.21 6.26
N TRP A 55 -9.56 5.34 5.47
CA TRP A 55 -9.28 5.64 4.07
C TRP A 55 -10.57 5.83 3.23
N PRO A 56 -10.61 6.84 2.35
CA PRO A 56 -9.68 7.96 2.28
C PRO A 56 -10.02 9.02 3.33
N ARG A 57 -8.98 9.55 3.99
CA ARG A 57 -9.04 10.77 4.79
C ARG A 57 -8.82 11.98 3.88
N ALA A 58 -9.18 13.17 4.36
CA ALA A 58 -8.84 14.40 3.65
C ALA A 58 -7.31 14.51 3.49
N GLY A 59 -6.85 14.72 2.25
CA GLY A 59 -5.43 14.82 1.92
C GLY A 59 -4.75 13.50 1.55
N ASP A 60 -5.43 12.35 1.75
CA ASP A 60 -4.91 11.08 1.25
C ASP A 60 -4.87 11.07 -0.27
N VAL A 61 -3.77 10.55 -0.82
CA VAL A 61 -3.62 10.28 -2.25
C VAL A 61 -3.11 8.87 -2.45
N GLY A 62 -3.55 8.21 -3.52
CA GLY A 62 -3.06 6.88 -3.83
C GLY A 62 -3.45 6.41 -5.22
N VAL A 63 -2.73 5.39 -5.68
CA VAL A 63 -2.94 4.71 -6.95
C VAL A 63 -2.95 3.20 -6.74
N VAL A 64 -3.73 2.52 -7.57
CA VAL A 64 -3.71 1.07 -7.73
C VAL A 64 -3.11 0.75 -9.10
N ALA A 65 -2.11 -0.13 -9.10
CA ALA A 65 -1.56 -0.73 -10.29
C ALA A 65 -2.37 -1.97 -10.67
N GLU A 66 -2.77 -2.07 -11.93
CA GLU A 66 -3.56 -3.17 -12.47
C GLU A 66 -2.85 -3.84 -13.64
N VAL A 67 -2.93 -5.15 -13.73
CA VAL A 67 -2.50 -5.95 -14.90
C VAL A 67 -3.71 -6.72 -15.39
N ASP A 68 -4.07 -6.55 -16.66
CA ASP A 68 -5.27 -7.15 -17.26
C ASP A 68 -6.58 -6.84 -16.50
N GLY A 69 -6.62 -5.70 -15.79
CA GLY A 69 -7.74 -5.26 -14.97
C GLY A 69 -7.72 -5.76 -13.52
N ASP A 70 -6.77 -6.63 -13.15
CA ASP A 70 -6.63 -7.14 -11.80
C ASP A 70 -5.66 -6.28 -10.97
N PRO A 71 -6.05 -5.84 -9.75
CA PRO A 71 -5.16 -5.12 -8.84
C PRO A 71 -3.93 -5.97 -8.45
N VAL A 72 -2.74 -5.43 -8.69
CA VAL A 72 -1.46 -6.10 -8.40
C VAL A 72 -0.55 -5.31 -7.44
N GLY A 73 -0.83 -4.03 -7.22
CA GLY A 73 -0.13 -3.23 -6.22
C GLY A 73 -0.80 -1.91 -5.95
N ALA A 74 -0.33 -1.22 -4.92
CA ALA A 74 -0.76 0.13 -4.63
C ALA A 74 0.38 0.97 -4.07
N ALA A 75 0.26 2.28 -4.27
CA ALA A 75 1.02 3.29 -3.55
C ALA A 75 0.04 4.28 -2.93
N ARG A 76 0.28 4.68 -1.68
CA ARG A 76 -0.52 5.65 -0.94
C ARG A 76 0.39 6.63 -0.22
N ALA A 77 -0.03 7.88 -0.10
CA ALA A 77 0.64 8.89 0.70
C ALA A 77 -0.38 9.57 1.62
N ARG A 78 -0.01 9.73 2.89
CA ARG A 78 -0.86 10.28 3.95
C ARG A 78 -0.05 11.21 4.86
N LEU A 79 -0.67 12.32 5.28
CA LEU A 79 -0.14 13.17 6.34
C LEU A 79 -0.49 12.59 7.71
N TYR A 80 0.44 12.69 8.65
CA TYR A 80 0.28 12.25 10.02
C TYR A 80 0.49 13.43 10.97
N ALA A 81 -0.12 13.38 12.14
CA ALA A 81 0.12 14.35 13.20
C ALA A 81 1.37 13.98 14.01
N GLU A 82 1.97 14.95 14.71
CA GLU A 82 3.16 14.71 15.55
C GLU A 82 2.89 13.74 16.72
N ASP A 83 1.63 13.62 17.15
CA ASP A 83 1.18 12.72 18.22
C ASP A 83 0.62 11.38 17.70
N ASP A 84 0.46 11.20 16.39
CA ASP A 84 0.02 9.96 15.73
C ASP A 84 0.92 9.64 14.52
N ARG A 85 2.22 9.48 14.79
CA ARG A 85 3.28 9.35 13.77
C ARG A 85 3.34 7.95 13.20
N GLY A 86 3.46 7.84 11.88
CA GLY A 86 3.96 6.64 11.23
C GLY A 86 5.48 6.49 11.42
N TYR A 87 6.00 5.30 11.11
CA TYR A 87 7.42 4.97 11.14
C TYR A 87 8.26 5.87 10.22
N GLY A 88 7.72 6.27 9.07
CA GLY A 88 8.35 7.16 8.10
C GLY A 88 8.11 8.65 8.36
N PHE A 89 7.54 9.04 9.50
CA PHE A 89 7.20 10.43 9.78
C PHE A 89 8.43 11.34 9.77
N VAL A 90 8.35 12.42 8.98
CA VAL A 90 9.34 13.50 8.94
C VAL A 90 8.79 14.77 9.59
N ALA A 91 7.64 15.26 9.12
CA ALA A 91 6.93 16.43 9.62
C ALA A 91 5.44 16.34 9.26
N ALA A 92 4.58 17.11 9.94
CA ALA A 92 3.13 17.03 9.77
C ALA A 92 2.63 17.50 8.39
N ASP A 93 3.45 18.23 7.63
CA ASP A 93 3.19 18.70 6.27
C ASP A 93 3.87 17.85 5.17
N ILE A 94 4.62 16.80 5.56
CA ILE A 94 5.27 15.88 4.64
C ILE A 94 4.54 14.53 4.66
N PRO A 95 3.94 14.10 3.54
CA PRO A 95 3.21 12.84 3.53
C PRO A 95 4.17 11.65 3.56
N GLU A 96 3.81 10.64 4.34
CA GLU A 96 4.52 9.36 4.35
C GLU A 96 3.97 8.46 3.24
N LEU A 97 4.87 7.98 2.37
CA LEU A 97 4.57 7.08 1.27
C LEU A 97 4.65 5.62 1.73
N GLY A 98 3.61 4.84 1.47
CA GLY A 98 3.62 3.39 1.58
C GLY A 98 3.27 2.76 0.23
N MET A 99 4.04 1.77 -0.21
CA MET A 99 3.76 1.05 -1.45
C MET A 99 4.07 -0.44 -1.33
N ALA A 100 3.31 -1.26 -2.04
CA ALA A 100 3.56 -2.68 -2.15
C ALA A 100 3.01 -3.25 -3.47
N LEU A 101 3.53 -4.43 -3.81
CA LEU A 101 2.98 -5.32 -4.84
C LEU A 101 2.61 -6.64 -4.17
N VAL A 102 1.56 -7.29 -4.69
CA VAL A 102 1.27 -8.69 -4.36
C VAL A 102 2.49 -9.56 -4.66
N PRO A 103 2.75 -10.64 -3.90
CA PRO A 103 3.95 -11.47 -4.08
C PRO A 103 4.19 -11.94 -5.52
N SER A 104 3.12 -12.32 -6.24
CA SER A 104 3.17 -12.78 -7.64
C SER A 104 3.56 -11.70 -8.65
N ALA A 105 3.49 -10.42 -8.28
CA ALA A 105 3.80 -9.28 -9.14
C ALA A 105 5.20 -8.69 -8.90
N ARG A 106 5.91 -9.13 -7.84
CA ARG A 106 7.25 -8.66 -7.47
C ARG A 106 8.32 -9.15 -8.44
N GLY A 107 9.43 -8.40 -8.56
CA GLY A 107 10.56 -8.76 -9.44
C GLY A 107 10.29 -8.59 -10.94
N ARG A 108 9.12 -8.06 -11.32
CA ARG A 108 8.70 -7.89 -12.72
C ARG A 108 8.81 -6.45 -13.24
N GLY A 109 9.40 -5.55 -12.46
CA GLY A 109 9.54 -4.13 -12.82
C GLY A 109 8.27 -3.28 -12.66
N LEU A 110 7.13 -3.87 -12.27
CA LEU A 110 5.84 -3.19 -12.12
C LEU A 110 5.86 -2.06 -11.09
N GLY A 111 6.73 -2.15 -10.08
CA GLY A 111 6.88 -1.11 -9.06
C GLY A 111 7.42 0.21 -9.59
N ARG A 112 7.92 0.26 -10.84
CA ARG A 112 8.35 1.52 -11.49
C ARG A 112 7.17 2.38 -11.95
N ALA A 113 6.00 1.78 -12.11
CA ALA A 113 4.79 2.50 -12.46
C ALA A 113 4.18 3.17 -11.23
N LEU A 114 4.40 2.62 -10.03
CA LEU A 114 3.95 3.19 -8.76
C LEU A 114 4.89 4.33 -8.31
#